data_AF-A0A5K3G787-F1
#
_entry.id   AF-A0A5K3G787-F1
#
_cell.length_a   1.000
_cell.length_b   1.000
_cell.length_c   1.000
_cell.angle_alpha   90.00
_cell.angle_beta   90.00
_cell.angle_gamma   90.00
#
_symmetry.space_group_name_H-M   'P 1'
#
loop_
_entity.id
_entity.type
_entity.pdbx_description
1 polymer ?
#
loop_
_entity_poly.entity_id
_entity_poly.type
_entity_poly.pdbx_seq_one_letter_code
_entity_poly.pdbx_strand_id
1 'polypeptide(L)'
;MHDLIEEVIEAVPHSQVNFLTRNLSIDLVIRSLVPFLARQLEGRSRHVAFYAAWVDAVLHVHAGTLRRSLAEIARPRLARDAPIKLLGVETPEEVEERLKQPGVLLEHGEWKAFQASLIRLQTALETLKGSLITR
;
A
#
# COMPACT_ATOMS: atom_id res chain seq x y z
N MET A 1 9.49 -8.27 21.93
CA MET A 1 10.49 -7.66 21.03
C MET A 1 9.76 -6.56 20.31
N HIS A 2 10.05 -5.29 20.62
CA HIS A 2 9.41 -4.16 19.94
C HIS A 2 9.91 -4.12 18.50
N ASP A 3 8.98 -4.03 17.55
CA ASP A 3 9.34 -3.86 16.14
C ASP A 3 10.00 -2.49 15.97
N LEU A 4 11.17 -2.41 15.34
CA LEU A 4 11.91 -1.15 15.11
C LEU A 4 11.03 -0.07 14.46
N ILE A 5 10.13 -0.48 13.56
CA ILE A 5 9.18 0.44 12.92
C ILE A 5 8.20 1.05 13.91
N GLU A 6 7.81 0.32 14.96
CA GLU A 6 6.93 0.83 16.02
C GLU A 6 7.65 1.93 16.80
N GLU A 7 8.89 1.66 17.24
CA GLU A 7 9.71 2.62 17.97
C GLU A 7 9.94 3.91 17.16
N VAL A 8 10.32 3.76 15.89
CA VAL A 8 10.55 4.91 15.00
C VAL A 8 9.27 5.71 14.79
N ILE A 9 8.13 5.04 14.56
CA ILE A 9 6.87 5.72 14.31
C ILE A 9 6.35 6.41 15.57
N GLU A 10 6.43 5.78 16.74
CA GLU A 10 5.96 6.36 18.01
C GLU A 10 6.88 7.46 18.55
N ALA A 11 8.16 7.49 18.14
CA ALA A 11 9.08 8.59 18.47
C ALA A 11 8.78 9.89 17.70
N VAL A 12 8.01 9.82 16.60
CA VAL A 12 7.68 10.99 15.79
C VAL A 12 6.64 11.87 16.50
N PRO A 13 6.94 13.17 16.71
CA PRO A 13 5.94 14.11 17.19
C PRO A 13 4.76 14.20 16.22
N HIS A 14 3.54 14.21 16.75
CA HIS A 14 2.32 14.27 15.93
C HIS A 14 2.34 15.44 14.91
N SER A 15 2.92 16.59 15.29
CA SER A 15 3.07 17.76 14.42
C SER A 15 3.94 17.52 13.17
N GLN A 16 4.80 16.50 13.18
CA GLN A 16 5.72 16.17 12.10
C GLN A 16 5.21 15.06 11.17
N VAL A 17 4.12 14.38 11.52
CA VAL A 17 3.58 13.23 10.76
C VAL A 17 3.33 13.59 9.29
N ASN A 18 2.67 14.73 9.04
CA ASN A 18 2.39 15.20 7.68
C ASN A 18 3.66 15.52 6.90
N PHE A 19 4.65 16.15 7.55
CA PHE A 19 5.93 16.48 6.92
C PHE A 19 6.68 15.21 6.53
N LEU A 20 6.83 14.26 7.45
CA LEU A 20 7.56 13.02 7.18
C LEU A 20 6.86 12.22 6.09
N THR A 21 5.54 12.07 6.16
CA THR A 21 4.77 11.30 5.18
C THR A 21 4.95 11.80 3.74
N ARG A 22 5.08 13.12 3.53
CA ARG A 22 5.37 13.72 2.21
C ARG A 22 6.76 13.36 1.67
N ASN A 23 7.69 13.04 2.54
CA ASN A 23 9.07 12.72 2.20
C ASN A 23 9.34 11.21 2.16
N LEU A 24 8.36 10.36 2.51
CA LEU A 24 8.50 8.91 2.40
C LEU A 24 8.37 8.45 0.95
N SER A 25 9.23 7.52 0.55
CA SER A 25 9.10 6.86 -0.75
C SER A 25 7.84 6.00 -0.78
N ILE A 26 7.22 5.91 -1.96
CA ILE A 26 6.03 5.10 -2.17
C ILE A 26 6.31 3.61 -1.89
N ASP A 27 7.52 3.13 -2.18
CA ASP A 27 7.92 1.75 -1.94
C ASP A 27 7.93 1.41 -0.45
N LEU A 28 8.42 2.33 0.40
CA LEU A 28 8.39 2.16 1.85
C LEU A 28 6.95 2.17 2.37
N VAL A 29 6.10 3.03 1.81
CA VAL A 29 4.68 3.10 2.15
C VAL A 29 3.99 1.76 1.87
N ILE A 30 4.23 1.20 0.68
CA ILE A 30 3.65 -0.07 0.22
C ILE A 30 4.16 -1.25 1.03
N ARG A 31 5.48 -1.38 1.16
CA ARG A 31 6.12 -2.57 1.73
C ARG A 31 6.08 -2.62 3.26
N SER A 32 6.07 -1.47 3.92
CA SER A 32 6.30 -1.40 5.36
C SER A 32 5.22 -0.64 6.11
N LEU A 33 4.97 0.62 5.75
CA LEU A 33 4.15 1.50 6.59
C LEU A 33 2.67 1.09 6.61
N VAL A 34 2.03 0.89 5.45
CA VAL A 34 0.61 0.49 5.40
C VAL A 34 0.37 -0.88 6.06
N PRO A 35 1.17 -1.93 5.78
CA PRO A 35 1.06 -3.19 6.50
C PRO A 35 1.22 -3.04 8.02
N PHE A 36 2.13 -2.19 8.47
CA PHE A 36 2.32 -1.92 9.89
C PHE A 36 1.10 -1.22 10.51
N LEU A 37 0.61 -0.14 9.89
CA LEU A 37 -0.55 0.62 10.37
C LEU A 37 -1.81 -0.25 10.44
N ALA A 38 -2.04 -1.11 9.44
CA ALA A 38 -3.13 -2.08 9.44
C ALA A 38 -3.07 -2.98 10.68
N ARG A 39 -1.91 -3.56 10.99
CA ARG A 39 -1.73 -4.43 12.17
C ARG A 39 -1.94 -3.69 13.49
N GLN A 40 -1.50 -2.44 13.60
CA GLN A 40 -1.65 -1.66 14.83
C GLN A 40 -3.13 -1.33 15.11
N LEU A 41 -3.89 -1.01 14.07
CA LEU A 41 -5.31 -0.68 14.16
C LEU A 41 -6.24 -1.90 14.29
N GLU A 42 -5.79 -3.11 13.93
CA GLU A 42 -6.48 -4.39 14.19
C GLU A 42 -6.56 -4.79 15.69
N GLY A 43 -6.26 -3.86 16.61
CA GLY A 43 -6.37 -4.08 18.05
C GLY A 43 -5.06 -4.41 18.76
N ARG A 44 -3.91 -4.22 18.09
CA ARG A 44 -2.59 -4.37 18.73
C ARG A 44 -2.15 -3.17 19.54
N SER A 45 -2.66 -1.97 19.25
CA SER A 45 -2.29 -0.76 19.99
C SER A 45 -3.45 -0.04 20.66
N ARG A 46 -3.13 0.55 21.82
CA ARG A 46 -3.95 1.53 22.54
C ARG A 46 -3.88 2.94 21.93
N HIS A 47 -2.91 3.21 21.05
CA HIS A 47 -2.68 4.53 20.44
C HIS A 47 -3.46 4.72 19.13
N VAL A 48 -4.73 4.31 19.12
CA VAL A 48 -5.57 4.27 17.90
C VAL A 48 -5.64 5.61 17.17
N ALA A 49 -5.85 6.71 17.90
CA ALA A 49 -5.95 8.05 17.30
C ALA A 49 -4.64 8.47 16.61
N PHE A 50 -3.49 8.08 17.17
CA PHE A 50 -2.17 8.37 16.59
C PHE A 50 -1.97 7.62 15.29
N TYR A 51 -2.25 6.31 15.27
CA TYR A 51 -2.14 5.49 14.06
C TYR A 51 -3.16 5.88 12.99
N ALA A 52 -4.37 6.28 13.39
CA ALA A 52 -5.36 6.82 12.46
C ALA A 52 -4.89 8.12 11.79
N ALA A 53 -4.19 9.00 12.52
CA ALA A 53 -3.61 10.21 11.95
C ALA A 53 -2.48 9.90 10.94
N TRP A 54 -1.66 8.89 11.22
CA TRP A 54 -0.68 8.40 10.25
C TRP A 54 -1.34 7.86 8.98
N VAL A 55 -2.43 7.09 9.13
CA VAL A 55 -3.20 6.58 7.98
C VAL A 55 -3.77 7.72 7.15
N ASP A 56 -4.39 8.70 7.80
CA ASP A 56 -4.95 9.88 7.13
C ASP A 56 -3.86 10.64 6.35
N ALA A 57 -2.72 10.92 6.98
CA ALA A 57 -1.59 11.56 6.33
C ALA A 57 -1.08 10.75 5.12
N VAL A 58 -0.94 9.43 5.25
CA VAL A 58 -0.47 8.54 4.18
C VAL A 58 -1.43 8.56 3.00
N LEU A 59 -2.73 8.41 3.25
CA LEU A 59 -3.73 8.41 2.20
C LEU A 59 -3.85 9.79 1.55
N HIS A 60 -3.79 10.87 2.33
CA HIS A 60 -3.84 12.23 1.81
C HIS A 60 -2.69 12.51 0.83
N VAL A 61 -1.47 12.08 1.16
CA VAL A 61 -0.28 12.32 0.33
C VAL A 61 -0.18 11.34 -0.85
N HIS A 62 -0.37 10.05 -0.59
CA HIS A 62 0.03 9.00 -1.54
C HIS A 62 -1.13 8.40 -2.32
N ALA A 63 -2.40 8.64 -1.97
CA ALA A 63 -3.54 8.00 -2.66
C ALA A 63 -3.54 8.25 -4.18
N GLY A 64 -3.19 9.47 -4.62
CA GLY A 64 -3.11 9.79 -6.05
C GLY A 64 -2.04 8.96 -6.79
N THR A 65 -0.88 8.77 -6.16
CA THR A 65 0.20 7.94 -6.70
C THR A 65 -0.15 6.46 -6.64
N LEU A 66 -0.71 5.98 -5.52
CA LEU A 66 -1.17 4.60 -5.37
C LEU A 66 -2.22 4.22 -6.41
N ARG A 67 -3.21 5.08 -6.66
CA ARG A 67 -4.24 4.85 -7.68
C ARG A 67 -3.63 4.75 -9.08
N ARG A 68 -2.67 5.62 -9.41
CA ARG A 68 -1.96 5.57 -10.70
C ARG A 68 -1.13 4.29 -10.83
N SER A 69 -0.36 3.93 -9.82
CA SER A 69 0.44 2.70 -9.83
C SER A 69 -0.43 1.46 -9.96
N LEU A 70 -1.53 1.38 -9.19
CA LEU A 70 -2.51 0.29 -9.29
C LEU A 70 -3.15 0.23 -10.67
N ALA A 71 -3.51 1.37 -11.27
CA ALA A 71 -4.06 1.41 -12.62
C ALA A 71 -3.06 0.88 -13.66
N GLU A 72 -1.78 1.20 -13.52
CA GLU A 72 -0.73 0.69 -14.42
C GLU A 72 -0.49 -0.82 -14.29
N ILE A 73 -0.68 -1.37 -13.09
CA ILE A 73 -0.55 -2.80 -12.84
C ILE A 73 -1.80 -3.57 -13.29
N ALA A 74 -2.98 -2.97 -13.07
CA ALA A 74 -4.26 -3.56 -13.47
C ALA A 74 -4.54 -3.41 -14.98
N ARG A 75 -3.86 -2.49 -15.67
CA ARG A 75 -4.01 -2.32 -17.11
C ARG A 75 -3.45 -3.55 -17.83
N PRO A 76 -4.25 -4.21 -18.69
CA PRO A 76 -3.72 -5.22 -19.61
C PRO A 76 -2.61 -4.57 -20.43
N ARG A 77 -1.38 -5.09 -20.34
CA ARG A 77 -0.17 -4.45 -20.91
C ARG A 77 -0.14 -4.37 -22.45
N LEU A 78 -1.18 -4.84 -23.15
CA LEU A 78 -1.41 -4.63 -24.58
C LEU A 78 -1.29 -3.16 -25.03
N ALA A 79 -1.39 -2.19 -24.11
CA ALA A 79 -1.35 -0.76 -24.43
C ALA A 79 -0.03 -0.03 -24.10
N ARG A 80 0.95 -0.66 -23.43
CA ARG A 80 2.17 0.06 -22.99
C ARG A 80 3.42 -0.21 -23.84
N ASP A 81 3.48 -1.36 -24.52
CA ASP A 81 4.64 -1.76 -25.34
C ASP A 81 4.34 -1.88 -26.84
N ALA A 82 3.39 -1.12 -27.38
CA ALA A 82 3.15 -1.09 -28.82
C ALA A 82 3.74 0.15 -29.50
N PRO A 83 5.07 0.21 -29.79
CA PRO A 83 5.47 0.79 -31.05
C PRO A 83 5.03 -0.21 -32.13
N ILE A 84 3.90 0.07 -32.77
CA ILE A 84 3.60 -0.37 -34.15
C ILE A 84 4.09 -1.80 -34.46
N LYS A 85 3.50 -2.81 -33.82
CA LYS A 85 3.39 -4.14 -34.42
C LYS A 85 1.91 -4.46 -34.51
N LEU A 86 1.36 -4.09 -35.66
CA LEU A 86 0.09 -4.60 -36.14
C LEU A 86 0.04 -6.12 -36.00
N LEU A 87 -1.10 -6.64 -35.53
CA LEU A 87 -1.64 -7.97 -35.90
C LEU A 87 -0.76 -9.19 -35.55
N GLY A 88 -0.24 -9.29 -34.32
CA GLY A 88 0.31 -10.53 -33.78
C GLY A 88 -0.27 -10.80 -32.40
N VAL A 89 -1.09 -11.84 -32.28
CA VAL A 89 -1.56 -12.35 -30.98
C VAL A 89 -0.34 -12.91 -30.25
N GLU A 90 0.13 -12.23 -29.20
CA GLU A 90 1.15 -12.81 -28.31
C GLU A 90 0.62 -14.16 -27.80
N THR A 91 1.46 -15.18 -27.94
CA THR A 91 1.11 -16.54 -27.52
C THR A 91 1.14 -16.64 -25.98
N PRO A 92 0.32 -17.52 -25.37
CA PRO A 92 0.31 -17.71 -23.92
C PRO A 92 1.71 -17.96 -23.33
N GLU A 93 2.61 -18.60 -24.09
CA GLU A 93 3.99 -18.88 -23.67
C GLU A 93 4.85 -17.60 -23.53
N GLU A 94 4.69 -16.61 -24.41
CA GLU A 94 5.42 -15.33 -24.38
C GLU A 94 5.00 -14.48 -23.17
N VAL A 95 3.72 -14.54 -22.81
CA VAL A 95 3.18 -13.91 -21.60
C VAL A 95 3.76 -14.59 -20.35
N GLU A 96 3.89 -15.91 -20.36
CA GLU A 96 4.43 -16.69 -19.25
C GLU A 96 5.93 -16.44 -19.03
N GLU A 97 6.74 -16.33 -20.08
CA GLU A 97 8.17 -15.98 -19.97
C GLU A 97 8.40 -14.56 -19.44
N ARG A 98 7.58 -13.58 -19.86
CA ARG A 98 7.66 -12.21 -19.34
C ARG A 98 7.23 -12.13 -17.87
N LEU A 99 6.23 -12.91 -17.48
CA LEU A 99 5.84 -13.05 -16.09
C LEU A 99 6.91 -13.76 -15.26
N LYS A 100 7.76 -14.62 -15.83
CA LYS A 100 8.89 -15.25 -15.12
C LYS A 100 10.04 -14.29 -14.81
N GLN A 101 10.02 -13.04 -15.29
CA GLN A 101 11.04 -12.06 -14.95
C GLN A 101 11.04 -11.77 -13.44
N PRO A 102 12.17 -11.96 -12.73
CA PRO A 102 12.22 -11.93 -11.26
C PRO A 102 11.65 -10.67 -10.63
N GLY A 103 11.90 -9.49 -11.23
CA GLY A 103 11.38 -8.22 -10.71
C GLY A 103 9.86 -8.09 -10.83
N VAL A 104 9.27 -8.68 -11.87
CA VAL A 104 7.83 -8.55 -12.16
C VAL A 104 7.01 -9.35 -11.15
N LEU A 105 7.36 -10.61 -10.87
CA LEU A 105 6.62 -11.41 -9.88
C LEU A 105 6.72 -10.84 -8.46
N LEU A 106 7.90 -10.29 -8.13
CA LEU A 106 8.14 -9.66 -6.84
C LEU A 106 7.26 -8.42 -6.67
N GLU A 107 7.21 -7.53 -7.66
CA GLU A 107 6.30 -6.38 -7.64
C GLU A 107 4.83 -6.84 -7.49
N HIS A 108 4.37 -7.82 -8.27
CA HIS A 108 2.98 -8.30 -8.18
C HIS A 108 2.67 -8.95 -6.82
N GLY A 109 3.62 -9.66 -6.21
CA GLY A 109 3.49 -10.22 -4.86
C GLY A 109 3.36 -9.13 -3.79
N GLU A 110 4.18 -8.08 -3.90
CA GLU A 110 4.13 -6.93 -3.01
C GLU A 110 2.82 -6.15 -3.12
N TRP A 111 2.33 -5.96 -4.35
CA TRP A 111 1.04 -5.31 -4.58
C TRP A 111 -0.13 -6.11 -4.04
N LYS A 112 -0.12 -7.45 -4.15
CA LYS A 112 -1.13 -8.31 -3.53
C LYS A 112 -1.08 -8.22 -2.00
N ALA A 113 0.10 -8.27 -1.41
CA ALA A 113 0.27 -8.14 0.04
C ALA A 113 -0.16 -6.76 0.55
N PHE A 114 0.14 -5.71 -0.21
CA PHE A 114 -0.30 -4.35 0.06
C PHE A 114 -1.82 -4.21 -0.04
N GLN A 115 -2.46 -4.74 -1.08
CA GLN A 115 -3.92 -4.75 -1.21
C GLN A 115 -4.59 -5.47 -0.03
N ALA A 116 -4.07 -6.63 0.38
CA ALA A 116 -4.56 -7.32 1.57
C ALA A 116 -4.43 -6.46 2.83
N SER A 117 -3.33 -5.71 2.97
CA SER A 117 -3.12 -4.78 4.09
C SER A 117 -4.10 -3.60 4.05
N LEU A 118 -4.44 -3.08 2.87
CA LEU A 118 -5.45 -2.03 2.72
C LEU A 118 -6.85 -2.53 3.11
N ILE A 119 -7.22 -3.76 2.73
CA ILE A 119 -8.51 -4.35 3.13
C ILE A 119 -8.59 -4.46 4.65
N ARG A 120 -7.54 -5.00 5.28
CA ARG A 120 -7.42 -5.08 6.75
C ARG A 120 -7.55 -3.72 7.42
N LEU A 121 -6.82 -2.73 6.89
CA LEU A 121 -6.88 -1.36 7.39
C LEU A 121 -8.29 -0.78 7.31
N GLN A 122 -8.98 -0.98 6.18
CA GLN A 122 -10.36 -0.55 6.01
C GLN A 122 -11.29 -1.22 7.03
N THR A 123 -11.19 -2.54 7.20
CA THR A 123 -11.99 -3.29 8.18
C THR A 123 -11.74 -2.81 9.61
N ALA A 124 -10.48 -2.58 9.97
CA ALA A 124 -10.10 -2.06 11.29
C ALA A 124 -10.70 -0.68 11.54
N LEU A 125 -10.62 0.24 10.57
CA LEU A 125 -11.18 1.59 10.69
C LEU A 125 -12.72 1.58 10.79
N GLU A 126 -13.41 0.74 10.01
CA GLU A 126 -14.87 0.61 10.12
C GLU A 126 -15.29 0.03 11.47
N THR A 127 -14.53 -0.94 12.01
CA THR A 127 -14.77 -1.49 13.35
C THR A 127 -14.60 -0.42 14.42
N LEU A 128 -13.54 0.38 14.33
CA LEU A 128 -13.29 1.49 15.25
C LEU A 128 -14.41 2.54 15.19
N LYS A 129 -14.82 2.94 13.98
CA LYS A 129 -15.95 3.85 13.76
C LYS A 129 -17.24 3.30 14.38
N GLY A 130 -17.55 2.02 14.18
CA GLY A 130 -18.70 1.36 14.80
C GLY A 130 -18.64 1.42 16.33
N SER A 131 -17.46 1.19 16.93
CA SER A 131 -17.26 1.25 18.38
C SER A 131 -17.39 2.66 18.97
N LEU A 132 -17.08 3.71 18.17
CA LEU A 132 -17.20 5.10 18.59
C LEU A 132 -18.64 5.62 18.49
N ILE A 133 -19.42 5.13 17.53
CA ILE A 133 -20.84 5.52 17.36
C ILE A 133 -21.75 4.84 18.39
N THR A 134 -21.35 3.66 18.88
CA THR A 134 -22.12 2.88 19.86
C THR A 134 -21.78 3.20 21.32
N ARG A 135 -20.85 4.14 21.56
CA ARG A 135 -20.55 4.74 22.87
C ARG A 135 -21.30 6.05 23.06
#